data_AF-A0A0C9WRL3-F1
#
_entry.id   AF-A0A0C9WRL3-F1
#
_cell.length_a   1.000
_cell.length_b   1.000
_cell.length_c   1.000
_cell.angle_alpha   90.00
_cell.angle_beta   90.00
_cell.angle_gamma   90.00
#
_symmetry.space_group_name_H-M   'P 1'
#
loop_
_entity.id
_entity.type
_entity.pdbx_description
1 polymer ?
#
loop_
_entity_poly.entity_id
_entity_poly.type
_entity_poly.pdbx_seq_one_letter_code
_entity_poly.pdbx_strand_id
1 'polypeptide(L)'
;MSFNLVKSFNALPRKARAPSGRVPNEWHFDLRYIQLEPTPSHIIALIQPQSQFIHIERLPIGLPSNQSGIEYFPESGKEAAPEVAKALLHAFVNKLGQSAIPNPPPAFSPWKLTTEDKDLASAVSDELKRIGVRPLELCTIGLSKPQTNSIMQEAFTSLFASVKTAAGYTGIASAAIKTPEPFIFWNFKLDPPEDLSPAELGGDPDVLEELHLPLKYLQTFTNSRPPNPNELDTKSVMARLGPEMHVLMKMLEERPEGVVKANADAGDADAALDYGVRRVQLSLGLGCTRDRTKSRVYLIKAILSPTASDKTKATAHGALINWYISSSQSDFRSRYLLAACHHANLAARLCRKINPPNTPASPAVLWFMKNIFERLAKDAPELYLFYKDAQDVYEARNRQVKGEREKMQLKRLKNPRRYRCAAVGCGVEADSGKMLSRCSGKCDFDKKPSYCSKECQKADWKNHRPFCCPGAECSVIDDGTWDAAGPLESSRGAIQLPITHAGGSRTFVSSSTMDAKTLKEVRDIVEGSGVEIPESNGFLEGTTMEFVRI
;
A
#
# COMPACT_ATOMS: atom_id res chain seq x y z
N MET A 1 19.28 -16.15 22.37
CA MET A 1 20.14 -17.20 21.79
C MET A 1 20.57 -18.15 22.89
N SER A 2 20.55 -19.48 22.71
CA SER A 2 20.94 -20.40 23.79
C SER A 2 22.46 -20.49 23.91
N PHE A 3 22.98 -20.36 25.14
CA PHE A 3 24.40 -20.58 25.46
C PHE A 3 24.93 -21.92 24.91
N ASN A 4 24.05 -22.93 24.87
CA ASN A 4 24.35 -24.24 24.31
C ASN A 4 24.70 -24.20 22.82
N LEU A 5 24.03 -23.38 22.01
CA LEU A 5 24.33 -23.29 20.57
C LEU A 5 25.74 -22.75 20.32
N VAL A 6 26.13 -21.69 21.03
CA VAL A 6 27.47 -21.09 20.94
C VAL A 6 28.53 -22.08 21.41
N LYS A 7 28.28 -22.78 22.53
CA LYS A 7 29.18 -23.83 23.04
C LYS A 7 29.39 -24.95 22.02
N SER A 8 28.30 -25.45 21.42
CA SER A 8 28.36 -26.48 20.39
C SER A 8 29.11 -26.01 19.15
N PHE A 9 28.87 -24.78 18.69
CA PHE A 9 29.56 -24.21 17.54
C PHE A 9 31.07 -24.05 17.79
N ASN A 10 31.45 -23.53 18.96
CA ASN A 10 32.86 -23.36 19.35
C ASN A 10 33.60 -24.69 19.52
N ALA A 11 32.88 -25.81 19.72
CA ALA A 11 33.46 -27.15 19.81
C ALA A 11 33.65 -27.83 18.44
N LEU A 12 33.13 -27.23 17.36
CA LEU A 12 33.25 -27.82 16.02
C LEU A 12 34.71 -27.79 15.52
N PRO A 13 35.16 -28.82 14.80
CA PRO A 13 36.46 -28.80 14.16
C PRO A 13 36.54 -27.69 13.12
N ARG A 14 37.65 -26.94 13.13
CA ARG A 14 37.93 -25.86 12.18
C ARG A 14 39.17 -26.20 11.35
N LYS A 15 39.00 -26.33 10.03
CA LYS A 15 40.09 -26.58 9.07
C LYS A 15 39.98 -25.59 7.91
N ALA A 16 41.12 -25.21 7.33
CA ALA A 16 41.19 -24.28 6.19
C ALA A 16 40.57 -24.85 4.90
N ARG A 17 40.46 -26.18 4.80
CA ARG A 17 39.78 -26.87 3.71
C ARG A 17 38.46 -27.47 4.19
N ALA A 18 37.50 -27.55 3.29
CA ALA A 18 36.20 -28.19 3.53
C ALA A 18 36.38 -29.66 3.95
N PRO A 19 35.36 -30.33 4.53
CA PRO A 19 35.44 -31.75 4.89
C PRO A 19 35.92 -32.67 3.75
N SER A 20 35.65 -32.30 2.49
CA SER A 20 36.12 -33.02 1.31
C SER A 20 37.64 -32.92 1.06
N GLY A 21 38.32 -31.95 1.69
CA GLY A 21 39.74 -31.66 1.47
C GLY A 21 40.07 -31.00 0.12
N ARG A 22 39.07 -30.80 -0.75
CA ARG A 22 39.29 -30.34 -2.14
C ARG A 22 39.24 -28.83 -2.32
N VAL A 23 38.37 -28.15 -1.57
CA VAL A 23 38.11 -26.70 -1.72
C VAL A 23 38.36 -25.95 -0.41
N PRO A 24 38.64 -24.63 -0.46
CA PRO A 24 38.72 -23.79 0.73
C PRO A 24 37.42 -23.85 1.55
N ASN A 25 37.55 -23.83 2.88
CA ASN A 25 36.39 -23.75 3.79
C ASN A 25 35.91 -22.29 3.96
N GLU A 26 35.74 -21.60 2.83
CA GLU A 26 35.28 -20.22 2.79
C GLU A 26 33.82 -20.20 2.35
N TRP A 27 33.02 -19.41 3.05
CA TRP A 27 31.57 -19.35 2.87
C TRP A 27 31.14 -17.91 2.62
N HIS A 28 30.16 -17.77 1.74
CA HIS A 28 29.47 -16.52 1.49
C HIS A 28 28.02 -16.65 1.95
N PHE A 29 27.46 -15.59 2.51
CA PHE A 29 26.04 -15.53 2.83
C PHE A 29 25.41 -14.21 2.41
N ASP A 30 24.12 -14.28 2.06
CA ASP A 30 23.27 -13.13 1.79
C ASP A 30 21.89 -13.31 2.45
N LEU A 31 21.11 -12.22 2.49
CA LEU A 31 19.73 -12.24 2.98
C LEU A 31 18.76 -12.03 1.85
N ARG A 32 17.68 -12.82 1.84
CA ARG A 32 16.64 -12.76 0.81
C ARG A 32 15.26 -12.79 1.45
N TYR A 33 14.29 -12.16 0.80
CA TYR A 33 12.89 -12.23 1.20
C TYR A 33 12.14 -13.19 0.26
N ILE A 34 11.68 -14.30 0.80
CA ILE A 34 10.91 -15.31 0.05
C ILE A 34 9.43 -14.94 0.13
N GLN A 35 8.86 -14.63 -1.01
CA GLN A 35 7.49 -14.12 -1.19
C GLN A 35 6.44 -15.22 -1.42
N LEU A 36 6.79 -16.49 -1.20
CA LEU A 36 5.86 -17.59 -1.39
C LEU A 36 4.78 -17.58 -0.30
N GLU A 37 3.53 -17.39 -0.71
CA GLU A 37 2.36 -17.48 0.16
C GLU A 37 2.01 -18.95 0.51
N PRO A 38 1.42 -19.22 1.69
CA PRO A 38 0.89 -18.27 2.68
C PRO A 38 1.91 -17.84 3.76
N THR A 39 3.17 -18.25 3.64
CA THR A 39 4.18 -18.13 4.70
C THR A 39 5.43 -17.39 4.24
N PRO A 40 5.30 -16.15 3.74
CA PRO A 40 6.47 -15.39 3.32
C PRO A 40 7.44 -15.23 4.50
N SER A 41 8.73 -15.18 4.22
CA SER A 41 9.75 -15.09 5.27
C SER A 41 11.10 -14.64 4.73
N HIS A 42 11.91 -14.08 5.61
CA HIS A 42 13.31 -13.89 5.30
C HIS A 42 14.07 -15.22 5.41
N ILE A 43 15.11 -15.34 4.61
CA ILE A 43 16.06 -16.44 4.71
C ILE A 43 17.47 -15.87 4.75
N ILE A 44 18.39 -16.67 5.27
CA ILE A 44 19.81 -16.56 4.96
C ILE A 44 20.15 -17.68 3.98
N ALA A 45 20.76 -17.32 2.85
CA ALA A 45 21.37 -18.29 1.95
C ALA A 45 22.87 -18.34 2.24
N LEU A 46 23.44 -19.54 2.29
CA LEU A 46 24.87 -19.78 2.44
C LEU A 46 25.38 -20.57 1.25
N ILE A 47 26.53 -20.18 0.71
CA ILE A 47 27.18 -20.91 -0.37
C ILE A 47 28.67 -21.10 -0.08
N GLN A 48 29.20 -22.25 -0.47
CA GLN A 48 30.64 -22.45 -0.64
C GLN A 48 30.98 -22.23 -2.12
N PRO A 49 31.57 -21.08 -2.51
CA PRO A 49 31.62 -20.66 -3.92
C PRO A 49 32.30 -21.67 -4.86
N GLN A 50 33.35 -22.35 -4.42
CA GLN A 50 34.12 -23.27 -5.25
C GLN A 50 33.45 -24.63 -5.47
N SER A 51 32.61 -25.08 -4.53
CA SER A 51 31.84 -26.32 -4.70
C SER A 51 30.41 -26.07 -5.18
N GLN A 52 29.97 -24.81 -5.14
CA GLN A 52 28.58 -24.38 -5.33
C GLN A 52 27.58 -25.07 -4.38
N PHE A 53 28.07 -25.68 -3.29
CA PHE A 53 27.18 -26.21 -2.26
C PHE A 53 26.43 -25.06 -1.60
N ILE A 54 25.11 -25.09 -1.70
CA ILE A 54 24.20 -24.06 -1.17
C ILE A 54 23.31 -24.63 -0.07
N HIS A 55 23.09 -23.82 0.97
CA HIS A 55 22.19 -24.11 2.08
C HIS A 55 21.33 -22.89 2.36
N ILE A 56 20.10 -23.08 2.85
CA ILE A 56 19.22 -21.99 3.27
C ILE A 56 18.69 -22.25 4.67
N GLU A 57 18.58 -21.20 5.47
CA GLU A 57 17.89 -21.23 6.75
C GLU A 57 16.79 -20.17 6.77
N ARG A 58 15.64 -20.54 7.32
CA ARG A 58 14.52 -19.63 7.51
C ARG A 58 14.73 -18.76 8.74
N LEU A 59 14.40 -17.47 8.63
CA LEU A 59 14.52 -16.51 9.72
C LEU A 59 13.12 -16.08 10.20
N PRO A 60 12.86 -16.06 11.52
CA PRO A 60 13.74 -16.53 12.61
C PRO A 60 13.95 -18.06 12.61
N ILE A 61 15.08 -18.52 13.16
CA ILE A 61 15.35 -19.95 13.32
C ILE A 61 14.35 -20.58 14.29
N GLY A 62 13.78 -21.71 13.88
CA GLY A 62 12.77 -22.46 14.64
C GLY A 62 11.33 -22.11 14.28
N LEU A 63 11.12 -21.20 13.33
CA LEU A 63 9.80 -20.83 12.85
C LEU A 63 9.13 -22.04 12.13
N PRO A 64 7.94 -22.49 12.56
CA PRO A 64 7.22 -23.58 11.91
C PRO A 64 6.94 -23.29 10.44
N SER A 65 7.02 -24.32 9.58
CA SER A 65 6.83 -24.18 8.13
C SER A 65 5.47 -23.61 7.72
N ASN A 66 4.45 -23.73 8.58
CA ASN A 66 3.09 -23.23 8.36
C ASN A 66 2.85 -21.81 8.93
N GLN A 67 3.84 -21.19 9.57
CA GLN A 67 3.73 -19.82 10.08
C GLN A 67 4.47 -18.86 9.17
N SER A 68 3.95 -17.65 8.96
CA SER A 68 4.66 -16.58 8.24
C SER A 68 5.83 -16.06 9.07
N GLY A 69 6.97 -15.79 8.42
CA GLY A 69 8.14 -15.17 9.04
C GLY A 69 8.09 -13.65 8.98
N ILE A 70 6.95 -13.08 8.61
CA ILE A 70 6.81 -11.65 8.41
C ILE A 70 7.13 -10.86 9.67
N GLU A 71 6.93 -11.40 10.88
CA GLU A 71 7.28 -10.71 12.15
C GLU A 71 8.73 -10.19 12.14
N TYR A 72 9.66 -10.99 11.63
CA TYR A 72 11.04 -10.58 11.42
C TYR A 72 11.18 -9.85 10.08
N PHE A 73 11.38 -8.53 10.12
CA PHE A 73 11.62 -7.70 8.95
C PHE A 73 12.64 -6.61 9.32
N PRO A 74 13.95 -6.93 9.28
CA PRO A 74 14.97 -5.97 9.66
C PRO A 74 15.08 -4.83 8.62
N GLU A 75 15.19 -3.59 9.10
CA GLU A 75 15.47 -2.40 8.29
C GLU A 75 16.95 -2.00 8.33
N SER A 76 17.76 -2.61 9.21
CA SER A 76 19.21 -2.40 9.28
C SER A 76 20.00 -3.68 9.55
N GLY A 77 21.31 -3.66 9.22
CA GLY A 77 22.22 -4.76 9.53
C GLY A 77 22.29 -5.05 11.04
N LYS A 78 22.17 -4.02 11.89
CA LYS A 78 22.14 -4.16 13.35
C LYS A 78 20.90 -4.91 13.84
N GLU A 79 19.74 -4.64 13.26
CA GLU A 79 18.49 -5.35 13.57
C GLU A 79 18.54 -6.81 13.09
N ALA A 80 19.19 -7.06 11.94
CA ALA A 80 19.29 -8.41 11.38
C ALA A 80 20.31 -9.29 12.12
N ALA A 81 21.41 -8.70 12.61
CA ALA A 81 22.58 -9.43 13.09
C ALA A 81 22.29 -10.52 14.13
N PRO A 82 21.43 -10.32 15.15
CA PRO A 82 21.15 -11.36 16.15
C PRO A 82 20.58 -12.67 15.56
N GLU A 83 19.58 -12.57 14.68
CA GLU A 83 18.98 -13.76 14.04
C GLU A 83 19.89 -14.33 12.95
N VAL A 84 20.64 -13.49 12.23
CA VAL A 84 21.63 -13.94 11.24
C VAL A 84 22.77 -14.71 11.90
N ALA A 85 23.35 -14.19 12.99
CA ALA A 85 24.38 -14.89 13.76
C ALA A 85 23.83 -16.23 14.27
N LYS A 86 22.64 -16.24 14.87
CA LYS A 86 21.98 -17.47 15.33
C LYS A 86 21.83 -18.49 14.21
N ALA A 87 21.39 -18.06 13.02
CA ALA A 87 21.22 -18.91 11.86
C ALA A 87 22.54 -19.47 11.32
N LEU A 88 23.59 -18.65 11.26
CA LEU A 88 24.94 -19.10 10.89
C LEU A 88 25.42 -20.22 11.84
N LEU A 89 25.34 -19.99 13.16
CA LEU A 89 25.74 -20.99 14.15
C LEU A 89 24.91 -22.27 14.03
N HIS A 90 23.59 -22.13 13.90
CA HIS A 90 22.65 -23.23 13.74
C HIS A 90 22.98 -24.08 12.51
N ALA A 91 23.19 -23.44 11.36
CA ALA A 91 23.45 -24.11 10.09
C ALA A 91 24.66 -25.06 10.21
N PHE A 92 25.79 -24.59 10.75
CA PHE A 92 27.00 -25.41 10.88
C PHE A 92 26.90 -26.48 11.98
N VAL A 93 26.28 -26.18 13.12
CA VAL A 93 26.03 -27.17 14.18
C VAL A 93 25.12 -28.29 13.68
N ASN A 94 24.11 -27.94 12.88
CA ASN A 94 23.14 -28.88 12.30
C ASN A 94 23.58 -29.46 10.94
N LYS A 95 24.90 -29.49 10.67
CA LYS A 95 25.49 -30.11 9.47
C LYS A 95 24.88 -29.61 8.15
N LEU A 96 24.48 -28.33 8.09
CA LEU A 96 23.88 -27.68 6.91
C LEU A 96 22.67 -28.47 6.38
N GLY A 97 21.83 -29.00 7.29
CA GLY A 97 20.65 -29.78 6.94
C GLY A 97 20.92 -31.17 6.37
N GLN A 98 22.19 -31.59 6.22
CA GLN A 98 22.56 -32.85 5.57
C GLN A 98 22.26 -34.10 6.42
N SER A 99 21.62 -33.96 7.58
CA SER A 99 21.28 -35.08 8.47
C SER A 99 20.47 -36.20 7.79
N ALA A 100 19.74 -35.90 6.71
CA ALA A 100 18.97 -36.86 5.93
C ALA A 100 19.79 -37.65 4.88
N ILE A 101 21.03 -37.23 4.60
CA ILE A 101 21.89 -37.90 3.61
C ILE A 101 22.60 -39.08 4.29
N PRO A 102 22.70 -40.26 3.65
CA PRO A 102 23.51 -41.37 4.17
C PRO A 102 24.96 -40.94 4.39
N ASN A 103 25.49 -41.16 5.59
CA ASN A 103 26.86 -40.79 6.00
C ASN A 103 27.18 -39.30 5.83
N PRO A 104 26.44 -38.40 6.50
CA PRO A 104 26.70 -36.97 6.36
C PRO A 104 28.07 -36.63 6.94
N PRO A 105 28.80 -35.66 6.34
CA PRO A 105 30.05 -35.20 6.91
C PRO A 105 29.85 -34.75 8.37
N PRO A 106 30.88 -34.91 9.23
CA PRO A 106 30.79 -34.40 10.59
C PRO A 106 30.57 -32.89 10.57
N ALA A 107 29.88 -32.37 11.60
CA ALA A 107 29.70 -30.93 11.75
C ALA A 107 31.07 -30.24 11.84
N PHE A 108 31.19 -29.05 11.25
CA PHE A 108 32.44 -28.28 11.16
C PHE A 108 32.13 -26.80 11.21
N SER A 109 33.08 -25.98 11.66
CA SER A 109 32.96 -24.53 11.59
C SER A 109 33.60 -24.01 10.29
N PRO A 110 33.09 -22.91 9.71
CA PRO A 110 33.72 -22.28 8.55
C PRO A 110 35.14 -21.79 8.88
N TRP A 111 35.99 -21.66 7.85
CA TRP A 111 37.27 -20.98 8.01
C TRP A 111 37.10 -19.47 7.90
N LYS A 112 36.30 -19.03 6.92
CA LYS A 112 36.03 -17.62 6.63
C LYS A 112 34.58 -17.44 6.23
N LEU A 113 33.98 -16.33 6.64
CA LEU A 113 32.64 -15.90 6.25
C LEU A 113 32.73 -14.56 5.51
N THR A 114 31.93 -14.41 4.47
CA THR A 114 31.83 -13.17 3.69
C THR A 114 30.38 -12.84 3.36
N THR A 115 30.08 -11.56 3.18
CA THR A 115 28.81 -11.07 2.65
C THR A 115 29.06 -9.84 1.78
N GLU A 116 28.13 -9.47 0.91
CA GLU A 116 28.29 -8.28 0.05
C GLU A 116 27.91 -6.98 0.77
N ASP A 117 27.14 -7.09 1.85
CA ASP A 117 26.62 -5.97 2.60
C ASP A 117 27.57 -5.54 3.72
N LYS A 118 28.13 -4.33 3.58
CA LYS A 118 29.06 -3.75 4.54
C LYS A 118 28.48 -3.56 5.93
N ASP A 119 27.23 -3.09 6.02
CA ASP A 119 26.60 -2.80 7.30
C ASP A 119 26.23 -4.10 8.01
N LEU A 120 25.75 -5.09 7.27
CA LEU A 120 25.50 -6.43 7.80
C LEU A 120 26.79 -7.13 8.23
N ALA A 121 27.86 -7.04 7.45
CA ALA A 121 29.16 -7.64 7.78
C ALA A 121 29.68 -7.14 9.12
N SER A 122 29.65 -5.81 9.34
CA SER A 122 30.06 -5.20 10.59
C SER A 122 29.15 -5.62 11.75
N ALA A 123 27.83 -5.53 11.57
CA ALA A 123 26.87 -5.84 12.63
C ALA A 123 26.92 -7.32 13.07
N VAL A 124 27.01 -8.26 12.11
CA VAL A 124 27.16 -9.68 12.41
C VAL A 124 28.50 -9.98 13.06
N SER A 125 29.58 -9.32 12.62
CA SER A 125 30.90 -9.43 13.26
C SER A 125 30.83 -9.08 14.75
N ASP A 126 30.23 -7.94 15.08
CA ASP A 126 30.10 -7.47 16.46
C ASP A 126 29.17 -8.38 17.29
N GLU A 127 28.08 -8.85 16.68
CA GLU A 127 27.17 -9.78 17.34
C GLU A 127 27.85 -11.13 17.64
N LEU A 128 28.62 -11.70 16.71
CA LEU A 128 29.38 -12.94 16.93
C LEU A 128 30.40 -12.80 18.08
N LYS A 129 31.08 -11.64 18.17
CA LYS A 129 31.96 -11.33 19.32
C LYS A 129 31.17 -11.27 20.62
N ARG A 130 30.06 -10.52 20.60
CA ARG A 130 29.20 -10.29 21.77
C ARG A 130 28.67 -11.60 22.36
N ILE A 131 28.29 -12.56 21.53
CA ILE A 131 27.79 -13.87 21.98
C ILE A 131 28.91 -14.87 22.34
N GLY A 132 30.18 -14.53 22.12
CA GLY A 132 31.33 -15.34 22.56
C GLY A 132 31.80 -16.42 21.58
N VAL A 133 31.71 -16.18 20.26
CA VAL A 133 32.34 -17.05 19.26
C VAL A 133 33.87 -16.94 19.35
N ARG A 134 34.56 -18.08 19.49
CA ARG A 134 35.98 -18.11 19.93
C ARG A 134 37.04 -18.05 18.83
N PRO A 135 36.79 -18.37 17.56
CA PRO A 135 37.71 -17.94 16.51
C PRO A 135 37.50 -16.46 16.20
N LEU A 136 38.46 -15.61 16.61
CA LEU A 136 38.39 -14.16 16.35
C LEU A 136 38.35 -13.85 14.84
N GLU A 137 38.88 -14.74 14.00
CA GLU A 137 38.80 -14.56 12.55
C GLU A 137 37.37 -14.77 12.02
N LEU A 138 36.55 -15.61 12.67
CA LEU A 138 35.12 -15.75 12.31
C LEU A 138 34.28 -14.56 12.79
N CYS A 139 34.78 -13.83 13.78
CA CYS A 139 34.22 -12.57 14.23
C CYS A 139 34.58 -11.39 13.31
N THR A 140 35.24 -11.65 12.17
CA THR A 140 35.60 -10.64 11.17
C THR A 140 35.02 -11.05 9.81
N ILE A 141 33.76 -10.71 9.59
CA ILE A 141 33.06 -11.01 8.32
C ILE A 141 33.65 -10.14 7.21
N GLY A 142 34.18 -10.78 6.17
CA GLY A 142 34.77 -10.08 5.02
C GLY A 142 33.72 -9.62 4.01
N LEU A 143 34.09 -8.64 3.17
CA LEU A 143 33.32 -8.30 1.98
C LEU A 143 33.58 -9.32 0.87
N SER A 144 32.53 -9.80 0.22
CA SER A 144 32.63 -10.68 -0.94
C SER A 144 33.00 -9.90 -2.20
N LYS A 145 33.51 -10.61 -3.20
CA LYS A 145 33.81 -10.06 -4.54
C LYS A 145 32.57 -10.18 -5.43
N PRO A 146 32.38 -9.31 -6.44
CA PRO A 146 31.25 -9.40 -7.38
C PRO A 146 31.09 -10.78 -8.02
N GLN A 147 32.20 -11.46 -8.33
CA GLN A 147 32.18 -12.82 -8.87
C GLN A 147 31.52 -13.81 -7.90
N THR A 148 31.78 -13.71 -6.61
CA THR A 148 31.17 -14.57 -5.59
C THR A 148 29.66 -14.34 -5.50
N ASN A 149 29.22 -13.08 -5.60
CA ASN A 149 27.80 -12.73 -5.55
C ASN A 149 27.05 -13.27 -6.78
N SER A 150 27.70 -13.26 -7.96
CA SER A 150 27.15 -13.87 -9.18
C SER A 150 26.98 -15.39 -9.02
N ILE A 151 28.01 -16.09 -8.50
CA ILE A 151 27.93 -17.54 -8.22
C ILE A 151 26.81 -17.85 -7.22
N MET A 152 26.65 -17.01 -6.19
CA MET A 152 25.55 -17.12 -5.22
C MET A 152 24.19 -17.00 -5.89
N GLN A 153 23.99 -15.99 -6.74
CA GLN A 153 22.72 -15.76 -7.44
C GLN A 153 22.35 -16.91 -8.38
N GLU A 154 23.32 -17.45 -9.11
CA GLU A 154 23.12 -18.58 -10.03
C GLU A 154 22.72 -19.85 -9.28
N ALA A 155 23.48 -20.21 -8.23
CA ALA A 155 23.19 -21.37 -7.40
C ALA A 155 21.84 -21.22 -6.68
N PHE A 156 21.53 -20.03 -6.16
CA PHE A 156 20.25 -19.75 -5.53
C PHE A 156 19.09 -19.82 -6.53
N THR A 157 19.27 -19.36 -7.77
CA THR A 157 18.24 -19.48 -8.82
C THR A 157 17.88 -20.93 -9.08
N SER A 158 18.87 -21.81 -9.17
CA SER A 158 18.68 -23.25 -9.33
C SER A 158 17.98 -23.88 -8.12
N LEU A 159 18.41 -23.55 -6.90
CA LEU A 159 17.77 -24.02 -5.68
C LEU A 159 16.31 -23.53 -5.59
N PHE A 160 16.06 -22.26 -5.90
CA PHE A 160 14.75 -21.66 -5.79
C PHE A 160 13.75 -22.26 -6.78
N ALA A 161 14.19 -22.71 -7.97
CA ALA A 161 13.34 -23.50 -8.86
C ALA A 161 12.84 -24.80 -8.21
N SER A 162 13.69 -25.46 -7.42
CA SER A 162 13.30 -26.63 -6.63
C SER A 162 12.34 -26.27 -5.49
N VAL A 163 12.58 -25.15 -4.80
CA VAL A 163 11.68 -24.62 -3.75
C VAL A 163 10.30 -24.31 -4.32
N LYS A 164 10.21 -23.68 -5.49
CA LYS A 164 8.94 -23.42 -6.19
C LYS A 164 8.17 -24.70 -6.47
N THR A 165 8.86 -25.71 -6.99
CA THR A 165 8.27 -27.03 -7.29
C THR A 165 7.76 -27.71 -6.02
N ALA A 166 8.56 -27.71 -4.95
CA ALA A 166 8.18 -28.27 -3.66
C ALA A 166 6.98 -27.54 -3.02
N ALA A 167 6.83 -26.25 -3.29
CA ALA A 167 5.66 -25.47 -2.89
C ALA A 167 4.44 -25.65 -3.82
N GLY A 168 4.52 -26.53 -4.82
CA GLY A 168 3.42 -26.84 -5.74
C GLY A 168 3.32 -25.94 -6.97
N TYR A 169 4.29 -25.05 -7.20
CA TYR A 169 4.32 -24.19 -8.38
C TYR A 169 5.07 -24.86 -9.52
N THR A 170 4.36 -25.18 -10.60
CA THR A 170 4.90 -25.79 -11.83
C THR A 170 4.48 -24.98 -13.08
N GLY A 171 5.08 -25.28 -14.24
CA GLY A 171 4.70 -24.67 -15.52
C GLY A 171 4.73 -23.13 -15.52
N ILE A 172 3.68 -22.51 -16.07
CA ILE A 172 3.55 -21.05 -16.21
C ILE A 172 3.57 -20.36 -14.84
N ALA A 173 2.93 -20.94 -13.82
CA ALA A 173 2.93 -20.37 -12.47
C ALA A 173 4.36 -20.31 -11.89
N SER A 174 5.15 -21.38 -12.05
CA SER A 174 6.56 -21.37 -11.63
C SER A 174 7.40 -20.36 -12.42
N ALA A 175 7.17 -20.25 -13.73
CA ALA A 175 7.88 -19.31 -14.60
C ALA A 175 7.57 -17.85 -14.27
N ALA A 176 6.35 -17.54 -13.83
CA ALA A 176 5.94 -16.20 -13.41
C ALA A 176 6.62 -15.74 -12.11
N ILE A 177 6.98 -16.67 -11.22
CA ILE A 177 7.60 -16.34 -9.92
C ILE A 177 9.09 -16.04 -10.11
N LYS A 178 9.43 -14.76 -10.00
CA LYS A 178 10.82 -14.27 -10.02
C LYS A 178 11.62 -14.81 -8.85
N THR A 179 12.88 -15.12 -9.12
CA THR A 179 13.86 -15.46 -8.07
C THR A 179 14.16 -14.23 -7.22
N PRO A 180 14.03 -14.31 -5.89
CA PRO A 180 14.40 -13.22 -5.00
C PRO A 180 15.85 -12.81 -5.15
N GLU A 181 16.09 -11.51 -5.25
CA GLU A 181 17.43 -10.90 -5.18
C GLU A 181 17.87 -10.75 -3.73
N PRO A 182 19.19 -10.74 -3.46
CA PRO A 182 19.69 -10.36 -2.15
C PRO A 182 19.35 -8.90 -1.86
N PHE A 183 19.04 -8.59 -0.60
CA PHE A 183 18.88 -7.20 -0.17
C PHE A 183 20.02 -6.79 0.74
N ILE A 184 20.46 -5.54 0.59
CA ILE A 184 21.58 -4.94 1.33
C ILE A 184 21.11 -3.70 2.09
N PHE A 185 21.64 -3.43 3.28
CA PHE A 185 21.22 -2.34 4.15
C PHE A 185 21.95 -1.03 3.86
N TRP A 186 23.22 -1.09 3.44
CA TRP A 186 24.07 0.10 3.35
C TRP A 186 23.62 1.18 2.35
N ASN A 187 22.86 0.80 1.32
CA ASN A 187 22.27 1.73 0.36
C ASN A 187 20.80 2.06 0.67
N PHE A 188 20.25 1.52 1.74
CA PHE A 188 18.87 1.81 2.14
C PHE A 188 18.83 3.12 2.90
N LYS A 189 18.19 4.11 2.29
CA LYS A 189 17.88 5.36 2.96
C LYS A 189 16.37 5.43 3.08
N LEU A 190 15.91 5.42 4.33
CA LEU A 190 14.56 5.89 4.59
C LEU A 190 14.54 7.36 4.21
N ASP A 191 13.51 7.76 3.47
CA ASP A 191 13.30 9.19 3.26
C ASP A 191 13.17 9.85 4.64
N PRO A 192 13.81 11.02 4.84
CA PRO A 192 13.52 11.80 6.03
C PRO A 192 12.00 11.99 6.10
N PRO A 193 11.42 12.17 7.32
CA PRO A 193 10.08 12.73 7.37
C PRO A 193 9.98 13.91 6.39
N GLU A 194 8.88 13.97 5.64
CA GLU A 194 8.47 15.27 5.14
C GLU A 194 8.22 16.15 6.36
N ASP A 195 9.18 17.02 6.63
CA ASP A 195 9.00 18.17 7.49
C ASP A 195 8.06 19.09 6.71
N LEU A 196 6.76 18.93 6.95
CA LEU A 196 5.76 19.84 6.39
C LEU A 196 6.09 21.23 6.90
N SER A 197 6.62 22.06 6.02
CA SER A 197 6.94 23.42 6.41
C SER A 197 5.62 24.15 6.70
N PRO A 198 5.51 24.92 7.78
CA PRO A 198 4.29 25.69 8.07
C PRO A 198 3.84 26.58 6.91
N ALA A 199 4.77 26.98 6.03
CA ALA A 199 4.52 27.79 4.85
C ALA A 199 3.62 27.11 3.80
N GLU A 200 3.63 25.77 3.69
CA GLU A 200 2.82 25.04 2.69
C GLU A 200 1.34 24.93 3.08
N LEU A 201 1.01 25.11 4.36
CA LEU A 201 -0.34 24.90 4.88
C LEU A 201 -1.19 26.18 4.94
N GLY A 202 -0.60 27.35 4.62
CA GLY A 202 -1.36 28.60 4.36
C GLY A 202 -2.18 29.16 5.52
N GLY A 203 -1.88 28.79 6.77
CA GLY A 203 -2.58 29.25 7.97
C GLY A 203 -1.64 29.45 9.16
N ASP A 204 -2.21 29.78 10.32
CA ASP A 204 -1.47 29.89 11.58
C ASP A 204 -0.75 28.55 11.88
N PRO A 205 0.60 28.54 11.91
CA PRO A 205 1.39 27.33 12.14
C PRO A 205 0.93 26.53 13.35
N ASP A 206 0.59 27.22 14.44
CA ASP A 206 0.30 26.59 15.72
C ASP A 206 -1.06 25.85 15.66
N VAL A 207 -2.06 26.47 15.03
CA VAL A 207 -3.41 25.87 14.88
C VAL A 207 -3.38 24.72 13.88
N LEU A 208 -2.60 24.85 12.81
CA LEU A 208 -2.45 23.80 11.80
C LEU A 208 -1.71 22.59 12.36
N GLU A 209 -0.64 22.80 13.14
CA GLU A 209 0.10 21.69 13.74
C GLU A 209 -0.76 20.92 14.74
N GLU A 210 -1.56 21.62 15.57
CA GLU A 210 -2.45 21.00 16.56
C GLU A 210 -3.52 20.10 15.92
N LEU A 211 -4.08 20.49 14.77
CA LEU A 211 -5.14 19.73 14.10
C LEU A 211 -4.65 18.74 13.04
N HIS A 212 -3.51 19.00 12.40
CA HIS A 212 -3.02 18.19 11.30
C HIS A 212 -2.61 16.78 11.77
N LEU A 213 -1.96 16.66 12.93
CA LEU A 213 -1.51 15.35 13.43
C LEU A 213 -2.67 14.44 13.85
N PRO A 214 -3.63 14.90 14.66
CA PRO A 214 -4.86 14.15 14.91
C PRO A 214 -5.59 13.77 13.62
N LEU A 215 -5.66 14.67 12.63
CA LEU A 215 -6.33 14.40 11.36
C LEU A 215 -5.64 13.29 10.56
N LYS A 216 -4.31 13.32 10.48
CA LYS A 216 -3.50 12.29 9.80
C LYS A 216 -3.61 10.94 10.52
N TYR A 217 -3.67 10.94 11.85
CA TYR A 217 -3.96 9.73 12.63
C TYR A 217 -5.35 9.18 12.29
N LEU A 218 -6.40 10.01 12.35
CA LEU A 218 -7.78 9.60 12.02
C LEU A 218 -7.87 9.07 10.60
N GLN A 219 -7.29 9.77 9.64
CA GLN A 219 -7.28 9.35 8.24
C GLN A 219 -6.62 7.98 8.08
N THR A 220 -5.48 7.75 8.73
CA THR A 220 -4.76 6.47 8.66
C THR A 220 -5.55 5.36 9.31
N PHE A 221 -6.10 5.62 10.50
CA PHE A 221 -6.90 4.66 11.25
C PHE A 221 -8.17 4.28 10.48
N THR A 222 -8.92 5.29 10.01
CA THR A 222 -10.16 5.12 9.25
C THR A 222 -9.92 4.44 7.90
N ASN A 223 -8.85 4.80 7.19
CA ASN A 223 -8.50 4.14 5.92
C ASN A 223 -8.09 2.69 6.11
N SER A 224 -7.48 2.34 7.25
CA SER A 224 -7.05 0.97 7.53
C SER A 224 -8.19 0.09 8.04
N ARG A 225 -9.22 0.69 8.62
CA ARG A 225 -10.33 -0.02 9.24
C ARG A 225 -11.26 -0.66 8.19
N PRO A 226 -11.77 -1.89 8.42
CA PRO A 226 -12.85 -2.45 7.60
C PRO A 226 -14.05 -1.48 7.59
N PRO A 227 -14.62 -1.17 6.41
CA PRO A 227 -15.72 -0.23 6.32
C PRO A 227 -16.96 -0.82 7.00
N ASN A 228 -17.72 0.03 7.69
CA ASN A 228 -19.02 -0.36 8.21
C ASN A 228 -20.03 -0.34 7.04
N PRO A 229 -20.75 -1.45 6.75
CA PRO A 229 -21.71 -1.50 5.66
C PRO A 229 -22.82 -0.44 5.78
N ASN A 230 -23.12 0.02 7.01
CA ASN A 230 -24.12 1.05 7.26
C ASN A 230 -23.60 2.48 7.00
N GLU A 231 -22.30 2.67 6.75
CA GLU A 231 -21.63 3.98 6.72
C GLU A 231 -21.04 4.32 5.34
N LEU A 232 -21.48 3.67 4.27
CA LEU A 232 -20.87 3.80 2.93
C LEU A 232 -21.10 5.14 2.20
N ASP A 233 -21.80 6.11 2.80
CA ASP A 233 -22.03 7.41 2.13
C ASP A 233 -20.89 8.39 2.42
N THR A 234 -20.16 8.81 1.37
CA THR A 234 -19.02 9.73 1.46
C THR A 234 -19.37 11.06 2.11
N LYS A 235 -20.62 11.54 1.98
CA LYS A 235 -21.09 12.75 2.66
C LYS A 235 -21.10 12.61 4.18
N SER A 236 -21.28 11.39 4.68
CA SER A 236 -21.24 11.11 6.12
C SER A 236 -19.83 11.18 6.69
N VAL A 237 -18.79 10.94 5.88
CA VAL A 237 -17.40 10.90 6.34
C VAL A 237 -16.96 12.29 6.82
N MET A 238 -17.14 13.33 6.00
CA MET A 238 -16.77 14.70 6.39
C MET A 238 -17.57 15.20 7.59
N ALA A 239 -18.88 14.90 7.64
CA ALA A 239 -19.74 15.25 8.76
C ALA A 239 -19.32 14.58 10.08
N ARG A 240 -18.58 13.46 10.01
CA ARG A 240 -18.09 12.71 11.17
C ARG A 240 -16.70 13.10 11.62
N LEU A 241 -15.88 13.68 10.74
CA LEU A 241 -14.50 14.04 11.10
C LEU A 241 -14.45 14.99 12.30
N GLY A 242 -15.37 15.96 12.40
CA GLY A 242 -15.45 16.87 13.55
C GLY A 242 -15.70 16.14 14.88
N PRO A 243 -16.81 15.37 15.01
CA PRO A 243 -17.06 14.57 16.21
C PRO A 243 -15.95 13.55 16.52
N GLU A 244 -15.43 12.86 15.51
CA GLU A 244 -14.33 11.88 15.69
C GLU A 244 -13.04 12.55 16.15
N MET A 245 -12.76 13.77 15.67
CA MET A 245 -11.64 14.58 16.13
C MET A 245 -11.76 14.88 17.61
N HIS A 246 -12.92 15.34 18.07
CA HIS A 246 -13.14 15.63 19.48
C HIS A 246 -12.97 14.38 20.36
N VAL A 247 -13.49 13.23 19.91
CA VAL A 247 -13.31 11.94 20.59
C VAL A 247 -11.84 11.53 20.62
N LEU A 248 -11.10 11.73 19.52
CA LEU A 248 -9.68 11.45 19.47
C LEU A 248 -8.90 12.32 20.46
N MET A 249 -9.11 13.64 20.45
CA MET A 249 -8.40 14.54 21.36
C MET A 249 -8.61 14.14 22.81
N LYS A 250 -9.86 13.86 23.21
CA LYS A 250 -10.17 13.32 24.53
C LYS A 250 -9.47 11.99 24.83
N MET A 251 -9.45 11.07 23.86
CA MET A 251 -8.75 9.79 24.00
C MET A 251 -7.24 9.98 24.20
N LEU A 252 -6.62 10.96 23.53
CA LEU A 252 -5.19 11.24 23.68
C LEU A 252 -4.87 11.78 25.09
N GLU A 253 -5.73 12.64 25.63
CA GLU A 253 -5.63 13.15 27.01
C GLU A 253 -5.78 12.02 28.03
N GLU A 254 -6.79 11.16 27.86
CA GLU A 254 -7.07 10.05 28.79
C GLU A 254 -6.05 8.90 28.69
N ARG A 255 -5.39 8.75 27.54
CA ARG A 255 -4.45 7.66 27.25
C ARG A 255 -3.12 8.23 26.75
N PRO A 256 -2.31 8.81 27.65
CA PRO A 256 -0.96 9.26 27.31
C PRO A 256 -0.06 8.07 26.92
N GLU A 257 1.07 8.35 26.26
CA GLU A 257 2.01 7.33 25.74
C GLU A 257 2.34 6.24 26.76
N GLY A 258 2.66 6.61 28.01
CA GLY A 258 3.02 5.65 29.05
C GLY A 258 1.91 4.63 29.33
N VAL A 259 0.65 5.07 29.33
CA VAL A 259 -0.52 4.22 29.60
C VAL A 259 -0.81 3.30 28.42
N VAL A 260 -0.88 3.86 27.20
CA VAL A 260 -1.15 3.04 26.00
C VAL A 260 -0.03 2.03 25.76
N LYS A 261 1.23 2.41 25.99
CA LYS A 261 2.38 1.51 25.91
C LYS A 261 2.29 0.39 26.96
N ALA A 262 2.00 0.73 28.22
CA ALA A 262 1.89 -0.27 29.29
C ALA A 262 0.80 -1.31 28.99
N ASN A 263 -0.37 -0.86 28.51
CA ASN A 263 -1.45 -1.77 28.12
C ASN A 263 -1.07 -2.63 26.90
N ALA A 264 -0.44 -2.01 25.89
CA ALA A 264 0.06 -2.73 24.73
C ALA A 264 1.10 -3.79 25.15
N ASP A 265 1.99 -3.46 26.08
CA ASP A 265 3.00 -4.37 26.65
C ASP A 265 2.35 -5.53 27.41
N ALA A 266 1.28 -5.26 28.16
CA ALA A 266 0.46 -6.25 28.86
C ALA A 266 -0.36 -7.18 27.94
N GLY A 267 -0.34 -6.96 26.61
CA GLY A 267 -0.97 -7.84 25.63
C GLY A 267 -2.34 -7.36 25.13
N ASP A 268 -2.76 -6.15 25.48
CA ASP A 268 -3.95 -5.51 24.91
C ASP A 268 -3.71 -5.21 23.41
N ALA A 269 -4.51 -5.86 22.56
CA ALA A 269 -4.38 -5.75 21.11
C ALA A 269 -4.77 -4.38 20.56
N ASP A 270 -5.79 -3.73 21.13
CA ASP A 270 -6.27 -2.44 20.68
C ASP A 270 -5.32 -1.33 21.14
N ALA A 271 -4.74 -1.45 22.33
CA ALA A 271 -3.66 -0.58 22.76
C ALA A 271 -2.39 -0.76 21.91
N ALA A 272 -2.05 -1.99 21.50
CA ALA A 272 -0.94 -2.24 20.58
C ALA A 272 -1.19 -1.64 19.20
N LEU A 273 -2.41 -1.76 18.66
CA LEU A 273 -2.80 -1.11 17.41
C LEU A 273 -2.69 0.42 17.53
N ASP A 274 -3.31 1.02 18.54
CA ASP A 274 -3.29 2.46 18.78
C ASP A 274 -1.84 2.98 18.89
N TYR A 275 -1.04 2.37 19.76
CA TYR A 275 0.35 2.75 19.95
C TYR A 275 1.20 2.57 18.68
N GLY A 276 0.95 1.49 17.93
CA GLY A 276 1.55 1.27 16.61
C GLY A 276 1.26 2.44 15.67
N VAL A 277 -0.02 2.79 15.48
CA VAL A 277 -0.46 3.86 14.57
C VAL A 277 0.06 5.23 15.00
N ARG A 278 0.03 5.57 16.30
CA ARG A 278 0.61 6.83 16.83
C ARG A 278 2.10 6.97 16.50
N ARG A 279 2.84 5.85 16.36
CA ARG A 279 4.26 5.84 16.01
C ARG A 279 4.54 5.73 14.50
N VAL A 280 3.64 5.16 13.69
CA VAL A 280 3.85 5.02 12.21
C VAL A 280 3.89 6.41 11.59
N GLN A 281 2.88 7.23 11.90
CA GLN A 281 2.35 8.15 10.91
C GLN A 281 2.79 9.61 11.10
N LEU A 282 3.70 9.87 12.03
CA LEU A 282 3.92 11.25 12.45
C LEU A 282 5.39 11.59 12.36
N SER A 283 5.65 12.49 11.43
CA SER A 283 6.76 13.44 11.47
C SER A 283 6.94 14.06 12.87
N LEU A 284 5.90 14.06 13.74
CA LEU A 284 5.89 14.77 15.03
C LEU A 284 5.46 13.94 16.27
N GLY A 285 4.99 12.69 16.12
CA GLY A 285 4.67 11.79 17.24
C GLY A 285 3.52 12.22 18.19
N LEU A 286 2.27 11.82 17.92
CA LEU A 286 1.03 12.24 18.63
C LEU A 286 1.05 11.79 20.08
N GLY A 287 1.68 12.61 20.92
CA GLY A 287 2.05 12.29 22.28
C GLY A 287 3.04 11.12 22.41
N CYS A 288 3.72 10.68 21.33
CA CYS A 288 4.61 9.51 21.35
C CYS A 288 5.96 9.82 20.68
N THR A 289 7.08 9.31 21.21
CA THR A 289 8.36 9.43 20.51
C THR A 289 8.34 8.65 19.19
N ARG A 290 8.70 9.30 18.07
CA ARG A 290 8.74 8.65 16.76
C ARG A 290 9.73 7.49 16.73
N ASP A 291 9.27 6.33 16.24
CA ASP A 291 10.09 5.15 16.06
C ASP A 291 9.40 4.19 15.08
N ARG A 292 9.88 4.20 13.83
CA ARG A 292 9.30 3.42 12.73
C ARG A 292 9.38 1.92 12.99
N THR A 293 10.51 1.44 13.50
CA THR A 293 10.72 0.02 13.84
C THR A 293 9.76 -0.42 14.94
N LYS A 294 9.68 0.32 16.06
CA LYS A 294 8.75 -0.03 17.15
C LYS A 294 7.30 0.05 16.71
N SER A 295 6.94 1.04 15.90
CA SER A 295 5.59 1.13 15.35
C SER A 295 5.15 -0.18 14.71
N ARG A 296 5.99 -0.71 13.82
CA ARG A 296 5.76 -2.01 13.18
C ARG A 296 5.65 -3.15 14.19
N VAL A 297 6.56 -3.20 15.17
CA VAL A 297 6.53 -4.23 16.22
C VAL A 297 5.17 -4.26 16.94
N TYR A 298 4.61 -3.10 17.29
CA TYR A 298 3.31 -3.04 17.96
C TYR A 298 2.13 -3.37 17.02
N LEU A 299 2.20 -2.99 15.73
CA LEU A 299 1.20 -3.42 14.75
C LEU A 299 1.21 -4.95 14.55
N ILE A 300 2.40 -5.56 14.50
CA ILE A 300 2.53 -7.03 14.46
C ILE A 300 2.03 -7.65 15.76
N LYS A 301 2.32 -7.04 16.92
CA LYS A 301 1.78 -7.49 18.22
C LYS A 301 0.26 -7.49 18.24
N ALA A 302 -0.39 -6.47 17.68
CA ALA A 302 -1.84 -6.42 17.53
C ALA A 302 -2.37 -7.55 16.63
N ILE A 303 -1.66 -7.89 15.55
CA ILE A 303 -2.03 -9.00 14.64
C ILE A 303 -1.90 -10.36 15.33
N LEU A 304 -0.79 -10.58 16.03
CA LEU A 304 -0.46 -11.86 16.67
C LEU A 304 -1.19 -12.07 17.99
N SER A 305 -1.78 -11.02 18.57
CA SER A 305 -2.50 -11.17 19.84
C SER A 305 -3.68 -12.15 19.70
N PRO A 306 -3.78 -13.14 20.60
CA PRO A 306 -4.89 -14.11 20.58
C PRO A 306 -6.23 -13.47 20.93
N THR A 307 -6.21 -12.34 21.66
CA THR A 307 -7.43 -11.59 22.06
C THR A 307 -7.87 -10.57 21.02
N ALA A 308 -7.06 -10.32 19.98
CA ALA A 308 -7.38 -9.37 18.94
C ALA A 308 -8.59 -9.83 18.11
N SER A 309 -9.57 -8.95 17.97
CA SER A 309 -10.69 -9.17 17.05
C SER A 309 -10.21 -9.21 15.60
N ASP A 310 -10.96 -9.88 14.72
CA ASP A 310 -10.66 -9.87 13.27
C ASP A 310 -10.60 -8.44 12.71
N LYS A 311 -11.39 -7.53 13.27
CA LYS A 311 -11.40 -6.10 12.90
C LYS A 311 -10.11 -5.40 13.31
N THR A 312 -9.62 -5.63 14.54
CA THR A 312 -8.33 -5.11 15.02
C THR A 312 -7.19 -5.64 14.14
N LYS A 313 -7.19 -6.94 13.83
CA LYS A 313 -6.20 -7.56 12.93
C LYS A 313 -6.26 -6.96 11.53
N ALA A 314 -7.45 -6.84 10.94
CA ALA A 314 -7.64 -6.25 9.61
C ALA A 314 -7.14 -4.80 9.56
N THR A 315 -7.40 -4.03 10.62
CA THR A 315 -6.97 -2.63 10.75
C THR A 315 -5.45 -2.53 10.89
N ALA A 316 -4.83 -3.40 11.69
CA ALA A 316 -3.38 -3.48 11.81
C ALA A 316 -2.71 -3.87 10.48
N HIS A 317 -3.28 -4.84 9.75
CA HIS A 317 -2.81 -5.18 8.40
C HIS A 317 -2.95 -3.98 7.45
N GLY A 318 -4.09 -3.27 7.45
CA GLY A 318 -4.28 -2.05 6.65
C GLY A 318 -3.26 -0.96 6.95
N ALA A 319 -2.95 -0.74 8.23
CA ALA A 319 -1.94 0.24 8.65
C ALA A 319 -0.52 -0.17 8.22
N LEU A 320 -0.21 -1.47 8.23
CA LEU A 320 1.06 -1.99 7.76
C LEU A 320 1.25 -1.81 6.24
N ILE A 321 0.18 -1.83 5.43
CA ILE A 321 0.29 -1.50 4.00
C ILE A 321 0.95 -0.13 3.85
N ASN A 322 0.40 0.89 4.52
CA ASN A 322 0.92 2.25 4.52
C ASN A 322 2.35 2.31 5.08
N TRP A 323 2.62 1.62 6.19
CA TRP A 323 3.96 1.54 6.76
C TRP A 323 4.97 1.02 5.74
N TYR A 324 4.67 -0.07 5.03
CA TYR A 324 5.58 -0.66 4.06
C TYR A 324 5.78 0.23 2.83
N ILE A 325 4.73 0.91 2.37
CA ILE A 325 4.86 1.75 1.16
C ILE A 325 5.50 3.11 1.43
N SER A 326 5.48 3.59 2.67
CA SER A 326 6.02 4.90 3.06
C SER A 326 7.54 4.86 3.32
N SER A 327 8.23 3.76 3.04
CA SER A 327 9.65 3.59 3.38
C SER A 327 10.58 4.39 2.47
N SER A 328 10.23 4.52 1.18
CA SER A 328 10.95 5.36 0.23
C SER A 328 10.06 5.68 -0.96
N GLN A 329 9.95 6.97 -1.28
CA GLN A 329 9.34 7.52 -2.48
C GLN A 329 10.22 7.28 -3.72
N SER A 330 11.54 7.15 -3.52
CA SER A 330 12.53 7.10 -4.61
C SER A 330 13.13 5.71 -4.88
N ASP A 331 13.29 4.86 -3.86
CA ASP A 331 13.86 3.51 -3.95
C ASP A 331 12.87 2.46 -3.39
N PHE A 332 11.88 2.12 -4.20
CA PHE A 332 10.85 1.16 -3.80
C PHE A 332 11.30 -0.30 -3.94
N ARG A 333 11.86 -0.83 -2.85
CA ARG A 333 12.42 -2.19 -2.83
C ARG A 333 11.34 -3.28 -2.91
N SER A 334 11.62 -4.32 -3.69
CA SER A 334 10.72 -5.46 -3.90
C SER A 334 10.21 -6.10 -2.61
N ARG A 335 11.05 -6.27 -1.57
CA ARG A 335 10.64 -6.86 -0.29
C ARG A 335 9.54 -6.05 0.43
N TYR A 336 9.56 -4.72 0.31
CA TYR A 336 8.53 -3.85 0.92
C TYR A 336 7.22 -3.96 0.14
N LEU A 337 7.29 -3.98 -1.20
CA LEU A 337 6.13 -4.25 -2.05
C LEU A 337 5.45 -5.56 -1.67
N LEU A 338 6.23 -6.64 -1.62
CA LEU A 338 5.72 -7.99 -1.42
C LEU A 338 5.14 -8.15 0.00
N ALA A 339 5.76 -7.53 1.01
CA ALA A 339 5.19 -7.44 2.34
C ALA A 339 3.87 -6.62 2.35
N ALA A 340 3.83 -5.46 1.69
CA ALA A 340 2.59 -4.66 1.57
C ALA A 340 1.46 -5.47 0.90
N CYS A 341 1.76 -6.21 -0.17
CA CYS A 341 0.82 -7.10 -0.83
C CYS A 341 0.31 -8.21 0.11
N HIS A 342 1.20 -8.83 0.89
CA HIS A 342 0.81 -9.84 1.89
C HIS A 342 -0.16 -9.24 2.92
N HIS A 343 0.14 -8.06 3.46
CA HIS A 343 -0.74 -7.38 4.41
C HIS A 343 -2.07 -6.95 3.75
N ALA A 344 -2.07 -6.47 2.51
CA ALA A 344 -3.28 -6.15 1.77
C ALA A 344 -4.18 -7.37 1.57
N ASN A 345 -3.59 -8.51 1.21
CA ASN A 345 -4.30 -9.77 1.02
C ASN A 345 -4.93 -10.27 2.33
N LEU A 346 -4.19 -10.23 3.44
CA LEU A 346 -4.71 -10.60 4.76
C LEU A 346 -5.79 -9.63 5.26
N ALA A 347 -5.62 -8.33 5.06
CA ALA A 347 -6.64 -7.33 5.38
C ALA A 347 -7.94 -7.58 4.60
N ALA A 348 -7.84 -7.81 3.28
CA ALA A 348 -8.99 -8.14 2.43
C ALA A 348 -9.69 -9.42 2.89
N ARG A 349 -8.93 -10.47 3.20
CA ARG A 349 -9.46 -11.74 3.72
C ARG A 349 -10.23 -11.55 5.03
N LEU A 350 -9.68 -10.81 5.99
CA LEU A 350 -10.33 -10.52 7.26
C LEU A 350 -11.57 -9.64 7.07
N CYS A 351 -11.51 -8.63 6.19
CA CYS A 351 -12.69 -7.80 5.87
C CYS A 351 -13.87 -8.65 5.37
N ARG A 352 -13.62 -9.64 4.49
CA ARG A 352 -14.67 -10.55 4.01
C ARG A 352 -15.24 -11.48 5.08
N LYS A 353 -14.50 -11.75 6.16
CA LYS A 353 -15.02 -12.51 7.31
C LYS A 353 -15.95 -11.67 8.19
N ILE A 354 -15.64 -10.39 8.33
CA ILE A 354 -16.36 -9.47 9.24
C ILE A 354 -17.62 -8.93 8.56
N ASN A 355 -17.53 -8.58 7.28
CA ASN A 355 -18.55 -7.85 6.57
C ASN A 355 -19.39 -8.74 5.65
N PRO A 356 -20.67 -8.37 5.38
CA PRO A 356 -21.49 -9.05 4.39
C PRO A 356 -20.82 -9.14 3.01
N PRO A 357 -21.12 -10.19 2.21
CA PRO A 357 -20.73 -10.24 0.81
C PRO A 357 -21.15 -8.94 0.10
N ASN A 358 -20.26 -8.39 -0.73
CA ASN A 358 -20.38 -7.08 -1.42
C ASN A 358 -19.97 -5.84 -0.62
N THR A 359 -19.61 -5.96 0.65
CA THR A 359 -19.00 -4.83 1.37
C THR A 359 -17.56 -4.63 0.86
N PRO A 360 -17.15 -3.41 0.51
CA PRO A 360 -15.78 -3.16 0.07
C PRO A 360 -14.76 -3.52 1.16
N ALA A 361 -13.51 -3.76 0.75
CA ALA A 361 -12.39 -3.83 1.69
C ALA A 361 -12.08 -2.44 2.28
N SER A 362 -11.18 -2.38 3.27
CA SER A 362 -10.67 -1.12 3.82
C SER A 362 -10.14 -0.19 2.72
N PRO A 363 -10.35 1.14 2.81
CA PRO A 363 -9.80 2.09 1.85
C PRO A 363 -8.30 1.95 1.59
N ALA A 364 -7.48 1.59 2.59
CA ALA A 364 -6.05 1.36 2.45
C ALA A 364 -5.74 0.24 1.43
N VAL A 365 -6.47 -0.87 1.47
CA VAL A 365 -6.35 -1.97 0.49
C VAL A 365 -6.74 -1.47 -0.90
N LEU A 366 -7.90 -0.83 -1.04
CA LEU A 366 -8.39 -0.38 -2.36
C LEU A 366 -7.47 0.68 -2.98
N TRP A 367 -6.99 1.61 -2.18
CA TRP A 367 -6.04 2.64 -2.60
C TRP A 367 -4.71 2.01 -3.02
N PHE A 368 -4.17 1.08 -2.24
CA PHE A 368 -2.94 0.36 -2.57
C PHE A 368 -3.08 -0.42 -3.87
N MET A 369 -4.20 -1.13 -4.05
CA MET A 369 -4.45 -1.93 -5.24
C MET A 369 -4.50 -1.04 -6.50
N LYS A 370 -5.22 0.08 -6.43
CA LYS A 370 -5.34 1.03 -7.55
C LYS A 370 -4.02 1.73 -7.89
N ASN A 371 -3.35 2.29 -6.89
CA ASN A 371 -2.27 3.25 -7.16
C ASN A 371 -0.89 2.61 -7.23
N ILE A 372 -0.70 1.45 -6.59
CA ILE A 372 0.63 0.81 -6.48
C ILE A 372 0.61 -0.57 -7.14
N PHE A 373 -0.32 -1.45 -6.73
CA PHE A 373 -0.33 -2.84 -7.19
C PHE A 373 -0.52 -2.94 -8.71
N GLU A 374 -1.57 -2.34 -9.28
CA GLU A 374 -1.86 -2.43 -10.72
C GLU A 374 -0.69 -1.99 -11.59
N ARG A 375 0.01 -0.92 -11.19
CA ARG A 375 1.18 -0.41 -11.90
C ARG A 375 2.31 -1.42 -11.90
N LEU A 376 2.65 -1.97 -10.73
CA LEU A 376 3.81 -2.84 -10.54
C LEU A 376 3.56 -4.29 -10.98
N ALA A 377 2.30 -4.75 -10.94
CA ALA A 377 1.93 -6.09 -11.35
C ALA A 377 2.05 -6.32 -12.87
N LYS A 378 2.19 -5.25 -13.67
CA LYS A 378 2.54 -5.34 -15.10
C LYS A 378 3.91 -5.99 -15.30
N ASP A 379 4.86 -5.66 -14.44
CA ASP A 379 6.24 -6.17 -14.51
C ASP A 379 6.45 -7.39 -13.61
N ALA A 380 5.54 -7.66 -12.67
CA ALA A 380 5.61 -8.75 -11.69
C ALA A 380 4.31 -9.58 -11.69
N PRO A 381 4.12 -10.48 -12.68
CA PRO A 381 2.89 -11.27 -12.79
C PRO A 381 2.64 -12.21 -11.61
N GLU A 382 3.69 -12.55 -10.83
CA GLU A 382 3.54 -13.31 -9.58
C GLU A 382 2.66 -12.61 -8.54
N LEU A 383 2.50 -11.29 -8.62
CA LEU A 383 1.59 -10.56 -7.73
C LEU A 383 0.14 -11.02 -7.96
N TYR A 384 -0.27 -11.23 -9.22
CA TYR A 384 -1.60 -11.75 -9.53
C TYR A 384 -1.78 -13.20 -9.02
N LEU A 385 -0.71 -13.98 -9.01
CA LEU A 385 -0.75 -15.37 -8.54
C LEU A 385 -0.99 -15.47 -7.02
N PHE A 386 -0.31 -14.66 -6.22
CA PHE A 386 -0.27 -14.80 -4.76
C PHE A 386 -1.40 -14.09 -4.02
N TYR A 387 -1.79 -12.89 -4.46
CA TYR A 387 -2.60 -11.97 -3.64
C TYR A 387 -4.07 -11.92 -4.06
N LYS A 388 -4.69 -13.09 -4.22
CA LYS A 388 -6.04 -13.26 -4.79
C LYS A 388 -7.14 -12.57 -3.98
N ASP A 389 -7.06 -12.58 -2.65
CA ASP A 389 -8.10 -12.00 -1.80
C ASP A 389 -8.17 -10.47 -1.98
N ALA A 390 -7.02 -9.80 -2.12
CA ALA A 390 -6.95 -8.36 -2.40
C ALA A 390 -7.41 -8.03 -3.82
N GLN A 391 -7.10 -8.87 -4.80
CA GLN A 391 -7.58 -8.72 -6.18
C GLN A 391 -9.09 -8.87 -6.27
N ASP A 392 -9.65 -9.94 -5.69
CA ASP A 392 -11.09 -10.22 -5.70
C ASP A 392 -11.91 -9.04 -5.17
N VAL A 393 -11.50 -8.46 -4.03
CA VAL A 393 -12.22 -7.32 -3.43
C VAL A 393 -12.07 -6.05 -4.25
N TYR A 394 -10.91 -5.86 -4.89
CA TYR A 394 -10.65 -4.71 -5.74
C TYR A 394 -11.44 -4.80 -7.06
N GLU A 395 -11.46 -5.96 -7.70
CA GLU A 395 -12.30 -6.21 -8.87
C GLU A 395 -13.79 -6.10 -8.55
N ALA A 396 -14.23 -6.63 -7.41
CA ALA A 396 -15.61 -6.50 -6.96
C ALA A 396 -15.98 -5.02 -6.78
N ARG A 397 -15.08 -4.22 -6.23
CA ARG A 397 -15.27 -2.77 -6.13
C ARG A 397 -15.32 -2.10 -7.50
N ASN A 398 -14.46 -2.46 -8.43
CA ASN A 398 -14.47 -1.92 -9.79
C ASN A 398 -15.76 -2.29 -10.53
N ARG A 399 -16.25 -3.54 -10.40
CA ARG A 399 -17.56 -3.96 -10.92
C ARG A 399 -18.70 -3.16 -10.30
N GLN A 400 -18.67 -2.93 -8.99
CA GLN A 400 -19.68 -2.11 -8.31
C GLN A 400 -19.67 -0.67 -8.84
N VAL A 401 -18.50 -0.02 -8.91
CA VAL A 401 -18.37 1.35 -9.41
C VAL A 401 -18.83 1.44 -10.86
N LYS A 402 -18.46 0.48 -11.71
CA LYS A 402 -18.94 0.39 -13.09
C LYS A 402 -20.46 0.25 -13.17
N GLY A 403 -21.06 -0.65 -12.40
CA GLY A 403 -22.51 -0.82 -12.37
C GLY A 403 -23.27 0.40 -11.82
N GLU A 404 -22.69 1.13 -10.84
CA GLU A 404 -23.23 2.41 -10.36
C GLU A 404 -23.17 3.49 -11.45
N ARG A 405 -22.07 3.54 -12.22
CA ARG A 405 -21.92 4.44 -13.37
C ARG A 405 -22.94 4.13 -14.47
N GLU A 406 -23.11 2.86 -14.84
CA GLU A 406 -24.10 2.44 -15.85
C GLU A 406 -25.53 2.78 -15.40
N LYS A 407 -25.88 2.52 -14.14
CA LYS A 407 -27.18 2.92 -13.57
C LYS A 407 -27.37 4.44 -13.59
N MET A 408 -26.33 5.20 -13.34
CA MET A 408 -26.37 6.66 -13.42
C MET A 408 -26.58 7.12 -14.87
N GLN A 409 -25.88 6.53 -15.83
CA GLN A 409 -26.04 6.84 -17.26
C GLN A 409 -27.45 6.52 -17.75
N LEU A 410 -28.01 5.36 -17.38
CA LEU A 410 -29.41 5.02 -17.69
C LEU A 410 -30.39 6.04 -17.11
N LYS A 411 -30.12 6.55 -15.89
CA LYS A 411 -30.93 7.63 -15.30
C LYS A 411 -30.79 8.95 -16.07
N ARG A 412 -29.59 9.26 -16.60
CA ARG A 412 -29.34 10.45 -17.45
C ARG A 412 -30.08 10.31 -18.77
N LEU A 413 -29.95 9.18 -19.47
CA LEU A 413 -30.65 8.90 -20.73
C LEU A 413 -32.17 8.93 -20.58
N LYS A 414 -32.71 8.41 -19.46
CA LYS A 414 -34.15 8.44 -19.19
C LYS A 414 -34.69 9.86 -18.94
N ASN A 415 -33.88 10.77 -18.41
CA ASN A 415 -34.30 12.14 -18.06
C ASN A 415 -33.16 13.16 -18.28
N PRO A 416 -32.72 13.41 -19.53
CA PRO A 416 -31.54 14.23 -19.81
C PRO A 416 -31.68 15.66 -19.26
N ARG A 417 -32.89 16.23 -19.34
CA ARG A 417 -33.29 17.55 -18.81
C ARG A 417 -33.01 17.75 -17.31
N ARG A 418 -32.91 16.67 -16.54
CA ARG A 418 -32.65 16.71 -15.10
C ARG A 418 -31.16 16.87 -14.77
N TYR A 419 -30.29 16.46 -15.68
CA TYR A 419 -28.84 16.41 -15.46
C TYR A 419 -28.08 17.42 -16.31
N ARG A 420 -28.76 18.17 -17.17
CA ARG A 420 -28.16 19.21 -18.01
C ARG A 420 -28.74 20.59 -17.69
N CYS A 421 -27.92 21.61 -17.83
CA CYS A 421 -28.37 22.99 -17.78
C CYS A 421 -29.21 23.31 -19.02
N ALA A 422 -30.42 23.81 -18.82
CA ALA A 422 -31.37 24.16 -19.87
C ALA A 422 -31.03 25.48 -20.58
N ALA A 423 -30.12 26.30 -20.03
CA ALA A 423 -29.71 27.53 -20.69
C ALA A 423 -28.94 27.20 -21.97
N VAL A 424 -29.44 27.71 -23.10
CA VAL A 424 -28.86 27.53 -24.43
C VAL A 424 -27.38 27.92 -24.42
N GLY A 425 -26.52 27.04 -24.95
CA GLY A 425 -25.06 27.25 -25.00
C GLY A 425 -24.32 27.04 -23.68
N CYS A 426 -25.01 26.70 -22.58
CA CYS A 426 -24.34 26.49 -21.30
C CYS A 426 -23.52 25.19 -21.26
N GLY A 427 -24.04 24.09 -21.81
CA GLY A 427 -23.35 22.79 -21.87
C GLY A 427 -23.09 22.08 -20.54
N VAL A 428 -23.36 22.71 -19.39
CA VAL A 428 -23.09 22.12 -18.07
C VAL A 428 -23.95 20.89 -17.84
N GLU A 429 -23.31 19.77 -17.51
CA GLU A 429 -23.93 18.54 -17.03
C GLU A 429 -23.56 18.26 -15.57
N ALA A 430 -24.41 17.56 -14.84
CA ALA A 430 -24.14 17.17 -13.47
C ALA A 430 -24.37 15.67 -13.28
N ASP A 431 -23.60 15.04 -12.39
CA ASP A 431 -23.76 13.63 -12.08
C ASP A 431 -25.09 13.30 -11.40
N SER A 432 -25.66 14.29 -10.74
CA SER A 432 -26.84 14.18 -9.89
C SER A 432 -27.76 15.34 -10.18
N GLY A 433 -29.02 15.03 -10.48
CA GLY A 433 -30.05 16.04 -10.70
C GLY A 433 -30.41 16.90 -9.49
N LYS A 434 -29.74 16.71 -8.34
CA LYS A 434 -29.83 17.62 -7.18
C LYS A 434 -28.82 18.77 -7.25
N MET A 435 -27.80 18.66 -8.10
CA MET A 435 -26.76 19.67 -8.24
C MET A 435 -27.18 20.87 -9.08
N LEU A 436 -28.23 20.70 -9.89
CA LEU A 436 -28.80 21.77 -10.69
C LEU A 436 -30.05 22.31 -10.00
N SER A 437 -30.18 23.64 -9.99
CA SER A 437 -31.37 24.33 -9.53
C SER A 437 -32.52 24.13 -10.53
N ARG A 438 -33.74 23.89 -10.05
CA ARG A 438 -34.91 23.67 -10.92
C ARG A 438 -35.77 24.92 -10.97
N CYS A 439 -36.52 25.09 -12.07
CA CYS A 439 -37.49 26.17 -12.14
C CYS A 439 -38.51 26.10 -10.98
N SER A 440 -38.67 27.20 -10.25
CA SER A 440 -39.61 27.31 -9.13
C SER A 440 -41.07 27.51 -9.57
N GLY A 441 -41.34 27.60 -10.88
CA GLY A 441 -42.69 27.82 -11.40
C GLY A 441 -43.58 26.57 -11.44
N LYS A 442 -44.77 26.74 -12.01
CA LYS A 442 -45.87 25.75 -12.04
C LYS A 442 -45.78 24.72 -13.17
N CYS A 443 -44.70 24.72 -13.96
CA CYS A 443 -44.49 23.71 -15.00
C CYS A 443 -44.42 22.29 -14.42
N ASP A 444 -44.85 21.33 -15.24
CA ASP A 444 -44.89 19.91 -14.88
C ASP A 444 -43.50 19.40 -14.47
N PHE A 445 -43.45 18.45 -13.53
CA PHE A 445 -42.20 17.99 -12.92
C PHE A 445 -41.23 17.38 -13.94
N ASP A 446 -41.74 16.65 -14.92
CA ASP A 446 -40.99 16.00 -16.01
C ASP A 446 -40.49 16.99 -17.07
N LYS A 447 -41.17 18.13 -17.24
CA LYS A 447 -40.82 19.17 -18.22
C LYS A 447 -40.04 20.33 -17.60
N LYS A 448 -39.88 20.33 -16.28
CA LYS A 448 -39.24 21.39 -15.50
C LYS A 448 -37.73 21.48 -15.82
N PRO A 449 -37.24 22.60 -16.37
CA PRO A 449 -35.83 22.77 -16.69
C PRO A 449 -34.95 22.86 -15.43
N SER A 450 -33.68 22.49 -15.60
CA SER A 450 -32.64 22.53 -14.56
C SER A 450 -31.54 23.50 -14.99
N TYR A 451 -30.92 24.21 -14.05
CA TYR A 451 -29.94 25.26 -14.30
C TYR A 451 -28.76 25.13 -13.34
N CYS A 452 -27.54 25.28 -13.85
CA CYS A 452 -26.34 25.24 -13.02
C CYS A 452 -26.16 26.49 -12.15
N SER A 453 -26.86 27.58 -12.45
CA SER A 453 -26.81 28.83 -11.69
C SER A 453 -28.05 29.70 -11.91
N LYS A 454 -28.25 30.72 -11.06
CA LYS A 454 -29.36 31.68 -11.20
C LYS A 454 -29.24 32.54 -12.45
N GLU A 455 -28.01 32.79 -12.90
CA GLU A 455 -27.71 33.56 -14.11
C GLU A 455 -28.22 32.81 -15.34
N CYS A 456 -27.94 31.50 -15.42
CA CYS A 456 -28.48 30.63 -16.48
C CYS A 456 -30.00 30.57 -16.45
N GLN A 457 -30.61 30.49 -15.27
CA GLN A 457 -32.07 30.52 -15.13
C GLN A 457 -32.67 31.83 -15.64
N LYS A 458 -32.08 32.98 -15.29
CA LYS A 458 -32.53 34.31 -15.76
C LYS A 458 -32.35 34.46 -17.27
N ALA A 459 -31.25 33.95 -17.82
CA ALA A 459 -30.97 33.98 -19.25
C ALA A 459 -32.02 33.20 -20.04
N ASP A 460 -32.37 32.00 -19.58
CA ASP A 460 -33.39 31.15 -20.22
C ASP A 460 -34.83 31.59 -19.91
N TRP A 461 -35.07 32.43 -18.89
CA TRP A 461 -36.42 32.78 -18.44
C TRP A 461 -37.32 33.34 -19.54
N LYS A 462 -36.77 34.15 -20.46
CA LYS A 462 -37.55 34.70 -21.59
C LYS A 462 -38.10 33.58 -22.49
N ASN A 463 -37.32 32.51 -22.68
CA ASN A 463 -37.69 31.34 -23.45
C ASN A 463 -38.60 30.39 -22.65
N HIS A 464 -38.32 30.14 -21.37
CA HIS A 464 -39.11 29.22 -20.54
C HIS A 464 -40.46 29.78 -20.08
N ARG A 465 -40.58 31.11 -19.88
CA ARG A 465 -41.77 31.75 -19.29
C ARG A 465 -43.10 31.35 -19.95
N PRO A 466 -43.24 31.29 -21.29
CA PRO A 466 -44.49 30.85 -21.94
C PRO A 466 -44.88 29.40 -21.61
N PHE A 467 -43.91 28.55 -21.28
CA PHE A 467 -44.07 27.14 -20.96
C PHE A 467 -44.13 26.88 -19.44
N CYS A 468 -44.06 27.93 -18.63
CA CYS A 468 -44.00 27.82 -17.17
C CYS A 468 -45.38 27.63 -16.51
N CYS A 469 -46.21 26.77 -17.10
CA CYS A 469 -47.56 26.45 -16.64
C CYS A 469 -47.84 24.94 -16.75
N PRO A 470 -48.82 24.40 -15.99
CA PRO A 470 -49.18 22.99 -16.08
C PRO A 470 -49.65 22.60 -17.48
N GLY A 471 -49.23 21.44 -17.98
CA GLY A 471 -49.66 20.90 -19.28
C GLY A 471 -48.92 21.44 -20.51
N ALA A 472 -48.22 22.58 -20.40
CA ALA A 472 -47.44 23.13 -21.51
C ALA A 472 -46.33 22.18 -21.97
N GLU A 473 -45.87 22.32 -23.22
CA GLU A 473 -44.73 21.58 -23.75
C GLU A 473 -43.42 21.96 -23.03
N CYS A 474 -42.36 21.17 -23.23
CA CYS A 474 -41.08 21.49 -22.61
C CYS A 474 -40.35 22.57 -23.41
N SER A 475 -39.94 23.65 -22.73
CA SER A 475 -39.19 24.76 -23.36
C SER A 475 -37.72 24.46 -23.64
N VAL A 476 -37.22 23.30 -23.19
CA VAL A 476 -35.81 22.95 -23.36
C VAL A 476 -35.60 22.54 -24.81
N ILE A 477 -34.88 23.37 -25.55
CA ILE A 477 -34.50 23.12 -26.94
C ILE A 477 -33.47 22.00 -26.92
N ASP A 478 -33.82 20.87 -27.53
CA ASP A 478 -32.87 19.81 -27.84
C ASP A 478 -32.17 20.21 -29.15
N ASP A 479 -30.89 20.56 -29.05
CA ASP A 479 -30.05 20.96 -30.18
C ASP A 479 -29.39 19.75 -30.87
N GLY A 480 -29.82 18.52 -30.54
CA GLY A 480 -29.24 17.28 -31.06
C GLY A 480 -27.88 16.95 -30.45
N THR A 481 -27.34 17.79 -29.55
CA THR A 481 -26.13 17.45 -28.78
C THR A 481 -26.40 16.48 -27.63
N TRP A 482 -27.63 15.98 -27.54
CA TRP A 482 -28.13 15.09 -26.50
C TRP A 482 -27.83 13.62 -26.76
N ASP A 483 -27.66 13.25 -28.04
CA ASP A 483 -27.45 11.86 -28.46
C ASP A 483 -26.01 11.38 -28.33
N ALA A 484 -25.04 12.30 -28.23
CA ALA A 484 -23.68 11.96 -27.84
C ALA A 484 -23.67 11.69 -26.34
N ALA A 485 -23.68 10.41 -25.94
CA ALA A 485 -23.47 10.01 -24.56
C ALA A 485 -22.27 10.78 -24.01
N GLY A 486 -22.49 11.58 -22.96
CA GLY A 486 -21.42 12.28 -22.26
C GLY A 486 -20.35 11.28 -21.78
N PRO A 487 -19.18 11.75 -21.32
CA PRO A 487 -18.07 10.88 -20.96
C PRO A 487 -18.52 9.84 -19.97
N LEU A 488 -18.11 8.60 -20.20
CA LEU A 488 -18.43 7.50 -19.29
C LEU A 488 -17.83 7.69 -17.89
N GLU A 489 -16.87 8.60 -17.74
CA GLU A 489 -16.08 8.79 -16.54
C GLU A 489 -16.35 10.16 -15.91
N SER A 490 -17.39 10.24 -15.07
CA SER A 490 -17.55 11.35 -14.13
C SER A 490 -17.38 10.82 -12.71
N SER A 491 -16.64 11.55 -11.88
CA SER A 491 -16.63 11.29 -10.43
C SER A 491 -18.00 11.63 -9.82
N ARG A 492 -18.34 10.99 -8.69
CA ARG A 492 -19.61 11.23 -8.00
C ARG A 492 -19.61 12.66 -7.43
N GLY A 493 -20.70 13.40 -7.64
CA GLY A 493 -20.83 14.81 -7.30
C GLY A 493 -20.12 15.77 -8.26
N ALA A 494 -19.72 15.33 -9.46
CA ALA A 494 -19.04 16.20 -10.41
C ALA A 494 -19.99 16.96 -11.33
N ILE A 495 -19.59 18.19 -11.65
CA ILE A 495 -20.11 18.98 -12.76
C ILE A 495 -19.17 18.77 -13.95
N GLN A 496 -19.74 18.49 -15.12
CA GLN A 496 -19.02 18.31 -16.36
C GLN A 496 -19.37 19.44 -17.34
N LEU A 497 -18.39 19.86 -18.12
CA LEU A 497 -18.58 20.87 -19.16
C LEU A 497 -17.86 20.42 -20.44
N PRO A 498 -18.54 20.31 -21.58
CA PRO A 498 -17.89 20.06 -22.86
C PRO A 498 -17.13 21.32 -23.29
N ILE A 499 -15.91 21.10 -23.80
CA ILE A 499 -15.04 22.09 -24.43
C ILE A 499 -14.91 21.68 -25.89
N THR A 500 -15.19 22.62 -26.81
CA THR A 500 -15.06 22.41 -28.25
C THR A 500 -13.73 22.99 -28.74
N HIS A 501 -12.85 22.14 -29.26
CA HIS A 501 -11.57 22.56 -29.81
C HIS A 501 -11.73 23.17 -31.21
N ALA A 502 -10.72 23.90 -31.69
CA ALA A 502 -10.74 24.52 -33.02
C ALA A 502 -11.00 23.53 -34.18
N GLY A 503 -10.60 22.27 -34.01
CA GLY A 503 -10.87 21.18 -34.97
C GLY A 503 -12.27 20.56 -34.89
N GLY A 504 -13.18 21.11 -34.07
CA GLY A 504 -14.54 20.60 -33.87
C GLY A 504 -14.66 19.37 -32.95
N SER A 505 -13.53 18.82 -32.49
CA SER A 505 -13.52 17.77 -31.47
C SER A 505 -13.99 18.32 -30.11
N ARG A 506 -14.60 17.45 -29.30
CA ARG A 506 -15.07 17.81 -27.95
C ARG A 506 -14.34 17.01 -26.89
N THR A 507 -13.86 17.68 -25.86
CA THR A 507 -13.37 17.04 -24.62
C THR A 507 -14.23 17.51 -23.47
N PHE A 508 -14.41 16.69 -22.45
CA PHE A 508 -15.13 17.12 -21.26
C PHE A 508 -14.15 17.38 -20.12
N VAL A 509 -14.40 18.48 -19.42
CA VAL A 509 -13.76 18.79 -18.15
C VAL A 509 -14.74 18.43 -17.05
N SER A 510 -14.28 17.63 -16.09
CA SER A 510 -15.07 17.22 -14.93
C SER A 510 -14.41 17.72 -13.65
N SER A 511 -15.20 18.35 -12.77
CA SER A 511 -14.73 18.74 -11.43
C SER A 511 -15.81 18.53 -10.38
N SER A 512 -15.41 18.00 -9.23
CA SER A 512 -16.25 17.82 -8.03
C SER A 512 -16.09 18.96 -7.02
N THR A 513 -15.09 19.83 -7.21
CA THR A 513 -14.73 20.91 -6.28
C THR A 513 -14.98 22.29 -6.86
N MET A 514 -14.94 22.45 -8.19
CA MET A 514 -15.19 23.72 -8.86
C MET A 514 -16.68 23.92 -9.09
N ASP A 515 -17.15 25.16 -8.92
CA ASP A 515 -18.50 25.50 -9.30
C ASP A 515 -18.65 25.65 -10.83
N ALA A 516 -19.91 25.71 -11.29
CA ALA A 516 -20.22 25.79 -12.71
C ALA A 516 -19.76 27.11 -13.36
N LYS A 517 -19.49 28.17 -12.59
CA LYS A 517 -18.99 29.43 -13.12
C LYS A 517 -17.49 29.31 -13.41
N THR A 518 -16.71 28.80 -12.45
CA THR A 518 -15.27 28.59 -12.64
C THR A 518 -14.99 27.62 -13.78
N LEU A 519 -15.78 26.54 -13.92
CA LEU A 519 -15.65 25.62 -15.05
C LEU A 519 -15.89 26.29 -16.41
N LYS A 520 -16.82 27.24 -16.50
CA LYS A 520 -17.05 28.02 -17.73
C LYS A 520 -15.90 28.94 -18.04
N GLU A 521 -15.34 29.61 -17.03
CA GLU A 521 -14.16 30.45 -17.20
C GLU A 521 -12.98 29.63 -17.76
N VAL A 522 -12.78 28.42 -17.27
CA VAL A 522 -11.78 27.49 -17.83
C VAL A 522 -12.08 27.14 -19.28
N ARG A 523 -13.33 26.77 -19.62
CA ARG A 523 -13.71 26.50 -21.01
C ARG A 523 -13.41 27.70 -21.90
N ASP A 524 -13.84 28.89 -21.51
CA ASP A 524 -13.70 30.10 -22.32
C ASP A 524 -12.20 30.44 -22.55
N ILE A 525 -11.33 30.17 -21.55
CA ILE A 525 -9.87 30.29 -21.70
C ILE A 525 -9.31 29.26 -22.69
N VAL A 526 -9.72 27.99 -22.58
CA VAL A 526 -9.22 26.91 -23.46
C VAL A 526 -9.70 27.12 -24.90
N GLU A 527 -10.99 27.41 -25.10
CA GLU A 527 -11.57 27.66 -26.43
C GLU A 527 -11.00 28.94 -27.07
N GLY A 528 -10.71 29.97 -26.27
CA GLY A 528 -10.16 31.24 -26.77
C GLY A 528 -8.64 31.22 -27.05
N SER A 529 -7.88 30.37 -26.36
CA SER A 529 -6.42 30.32 -26.51
C SER A 529 -5.94 29.45 -27.66
N GLY A 530 -6.80 28.57 -28.21
CA GLY A 530 -6.42 27.62 -29.25
C GLY A 530 -5.35 26.61 -28.80
N VAL A 531 -5.09 26.50 -27.50
CA VAL A 531 -4.11 25.58 -26.94
C VAL A 531 -4.68 24.16 -26.95
N GLU A 532 -4.04 23.26 -27.70
CA GLU A 532 -4.30 21.83 -27.55
C GLU A 532 -3.83 21.39 -26.16
N ILE A 533 -4.76 20.90 -25.34
CA ILE A 533 -4.41 20.34 -24.03
C ILE A 533 -3.71 19.00 -24.29
N PRO A 534 -2.43 18.83 -23.88
CA PRO A 534 -1.73 17.58 -24.10
C PRO A 534 -2.44 16.42 -23.38
N GLU A 535 -2.43 15.25 -24.02
CA GLU A 535 -2.90 13.97 -23.47
C GLU A 535 -2.00 13.56 -22.29
N SER A 536 -2.15 14.22 -21.16
CA SER A 536 -1.51 13.80 -19.93
C SER A 536 -2.51 13.02 -19.09
N ASN A 537 -2.21 11.75 -18.83
CA ASN A 537 -2.81 10.97 -17.74
C ASN A 537 -2.33 11.48 -16.36
N GLY A 538 -2.05 12.78 -16.25
CA GLY A 538 -1.41 13.41 -15.10
C GLY A 538 -2.45 13.87 -14.10
N PHE A 539 -2.55 13.15 -12.98
CA PHE A 539 -3.13 13.66 -11.75
C PHE A 539 -2.37 14.95 -11.35
N LEU A 540 -3.03 16.11 -11.40
CA LEU A 540 -2.58 17.27 -10.64
C LEU A 540 -2.96 17.03 -9.17
N GLU A 541 -1.98 16.72 -8.33
CA GLU A 541 -2.18 16.56 -6.90
C GLU A 541 -2.67 17.90 -6.29
N GLY A 542 -3.83 17.85 -5.63
CA GLY A 542 -4.44 18.98 -4.91
C GLY A 542 -5.79 19.45 -5.45
N THR A 543 -6.09 19.23 -6.73
CA THR A 543 -7.40 19.54 -7.33
C THR A 543 -7.77 18.44 -8.33
N THR A 544 -8.82 17.66 -8.10
CA THR A 544 -9.23 16.59 -9.03
C THR A 544 -9.91 17.18 -10.26
N MET A 545 -9.11 17.68 -11.19
CA MET A 545 -9.54 18.04 -12.54
C MET A 545 -9.14 16.89 -13.46
N GLU A 546 -10.14 16.20 -14.02
CA GLU A 546 -9.93 15.11 -14.97
C GLU A 546 -10.36 15.59 -16.37
N PHE A 547 -9.47 15.44 -17.36
CA PHE A 547 -9.77 15.68 -18.77
C PHE A 547 -10.04 14.34 -19.45
N VAL A 548 -11.22 14.20 -20.07
CA VAL A 548 -11.61 12.96 -20.78
C VAL A 548 -11.95 13.30 -22.23
N ARG A 549 -11.26 12.63 -23.17
CA ARG A 549 -11.51 12.72 -24.62
C ARG A 549 -12.45 11.60 -25.04
N ILE A 550 -13.42 11.91 -25.92
CA ILE A 550 -14.38 10.95 -26.50
C ILE A 550 -14.02 10.71 -27.97
#